data_AF-A0A6J5TW87-F1
#
_entry.id   AF-A0A6J5TW87-F1
#
_cell.length_a   1.000
_cell.length_b   1.000
_cell.length_c   1.000
_cell.angle_alpha   90.00
_cell.angle_beta   90.00
_cell.angle_gamma   90.00
#
_symmetry.space_group_name_H-M   'P 1'
#
loop_
_entity.id
_entity.type
_entity.pdbx_description
1 polymer ?
#
loop_
_entity_poly.entity_id
_entity_poly.type
_entity_poly.pdbx_seq_one_letter_code
_entity_poly.pdbx_strand_id
1 'polypeptide(L)'
;MTSYRGRLFVPQSLYCWPFFVDVGGEVYDPEANSWVEMPIGLGEGWPARQAGTKMSATVDGELYALDPSSSPDNAKIKVYDYLADDWKVVAEDIPVPDFTESESPYLLAGFLGKLHVITKDANRNIAVLQVYVQNHVASISEASSSSLVDPIEHAERPTESELDLWKVIATRSAPAAELVSCLVLDI
;
A
#
# COMPACT_ATOMS: atom_id res chain seq x y z
N MET A 1 12.02 2.23 1.68
CA MET A 1 12.69 2.05 0.38
C MET A 1 11.99 0.94 -0.35
N THR A 2 11.64 1.16 -1.61
CA THR A 2 10.85 0.20 -2.41
C THR A 2 11.35 0.15 -3.84
N SER A 3 11.43 -1.06 -4.40
CA SER A 3 11.71 -1.24 -5.83
C SER A 3 10.40 -1.14 -6.62
N TYR A 4 10.37 -0.26 -7.61
CA TYR A 4 9.21 -0.04 -8.47
C TYR A 4 9.67 0.29 -9.89
N ARG A 5 9.07 -0.36 -10.90
CA ARG A 5 9.42 -0.18 -12.34
C ARG A 5 10.94 -0.23 -12.63
N GLY A 6 11.65 -1.14 -11.97
CA GLY A 6 13.10 -1.32 -12.16
C GLY A 6 13.98 -0.25 -11.49
N ARG A 7 13.40 0.68 -10.72
CA ARG A 7 14.12 1.74 -10.01
C ARG A 7 13.93 1.61 -8.50
N LEU A 8 14.84 2.21 -7.75
CA LEU A 8 14.81 2.18 -6.29
C LEU A 8 14.35 3.53 -5.74
N PHE A 9 13.21 3.53 -5.06
CA PHE A 9 12.61 4.73 -4.49
C PHE A 9 12.96 4.83 -3.01
N VAL A 10 13.66 5.90 -2.65
CA VAL A 10 14.18 6.15 -1.30
C VAL A 10 13.52 7.42 -0.75
N PRO A 11 12.44 7.28 0.03
CA PRO A 11 11.83 8.42 0.67
C PRO A 11 12.76 9.01 1.73
N GLN A 12 12.72 10.32 1.85
CA GLN A 12 13.48 11.08 2.83
C GLN A 12 12.53 11.83 3.73
N SER A 13 12.89 11.90 5.00
CA SER A 13 12.10 12.63 5.96
C SER A 13 12.99 13.28 7.00
N LEU A 14 12.61 14.47 7.44
CA LEU A 14 13.26 15.19 8.53
C LEU A 14 12.51 14.93 9.82
N TYR A 15 13.26 14.51 10.84
CA TYR A 15 12.75 14.37 12.18
C TYR A 15 13.38 15.43 13.08
N CYS A 16 12.56 16.34 13.59
CA CYS A 16 12.95 17.35 14.56
C CYS A 16 11.85 17.42 15.61
N TRP A 17 11.98 16.66 16.69
CA TRP A 17 10.95 16.55 17.73
C TRP A 17 10.44 17.94 18.15
N PRO A 18 9.11 18.17 18.18
CA PRO A 18 8.00 17.22 18.00
C PRO A 18 7.51 17.05 16.55
N PHE A 19 8.23 17.57 15.56
CA PHE A 19 7.82 17.60 14.15
C PHE A 19 8.42 16.46 13.34
N PHE A 20 7.59 15.94 12.45
CA PHE A 20 7.97 15.09 11.36
C PHE A 20 7.60 15.79 10.06
N VAL A 21 8.56 15.94 9.14
CA VAL A 21 8.34 16.56 7.84
C VAL A 21 8.82 15.60 6.77
N ASP A 22 7.91 15.16 5.92
CA ASP A 22 8.30 14.50 4.68
C ASP A 22 8.92 15.55 3.74
N VAL A 23 10.15 15.27 3.28
CA VAL A 23 10.90 16.16 2.39
C VAL A 23 11.04 15.57 0.98
N GLY A 24 10.10 14.70 0.62
CA GLY A 24 10.11 13.98 -0.66
C GLY A 24 11.03 12.75 -0.61
N GLY A 25 11.94 12.66 -1.56
CA GLY A 25 12.89 11.56 -1.65
C GLY A 25 13.68 11.57 -2.95
N GLU A 26 14.46 10.52 -3.15
CA GLU A 26 15.25 10.32 -4.35
C GLU A 26 14.94 8.97 -4.98
N VAL A 27 15.16 8.89 -6.30
CA VAL A 27 14.99 7.67 -7.08
C VAL A 27 16.32 7.33 -7.71
N TYR A 28 16.83 6.15 -7.40
CA TYR A 28 18.01 5.61 -8.08
C TYR A 28 17.57 4.88 -9.36
N ASP A 29 18.09 5.36 -10.48
CA ASP A 29 17.99 4.71 -11.78
C ASP A 29 19.24 3.85 -12.02
N PRO A 30 19.13 2.50 -12.00
CA PRO A 30 20.27 1.62 -12.21
C PRO A 30 20.78 1.61 -13.66
N GLU A 31 19.93 1.96 -14.66
CA GLU A 31 20.36 1.99 -16.06
C GLU A 31 21.27 3.19 -16.33
N ALA A 32 20.93 4.34 -15.76
CA ALA A 32 21.74 5.56 -15.82
C ALA A 32 22.82 5.62 -14.73
N ASN A 33 22.75 4.74 -13.72
CA ASN A 33 23.55 4.76 -12.50
C ASN A 33 23.56 6.15 -11.83
N SER A 34 22.38 6.73 -11.66
CA SER A 34 22.21 8.10 -11.16
C SER A 34 21.03 8.20 -10.20
N TRP A 35 21.11 9.18 -9.30
CA TRP A 35 19.99 9.59 -8.46
C TRP A 35 19.27 10.76 -9.11
N VAL A 36 17.94 10.70 -9.12
CA VAL A 36 17.05 11.79 -9.56
C VAL A 36 16.07 12.12 -8.44
N GLU A 37 15.53 13.34 -8.49
CA GLU A 37 14.49 13.78 -7.57
C GLU A 37 13.23 12.91 -7.73
N MET A 38 12.62 12.55 -6.60
CA MET A 38 11.37 11.79 -6.60
C MET A 38 10.21 12.65 -7.13
N PRO A 39 9.28 12.07 -7.92
CA PRO A 39 8.06 12.77 -8.31
C PRO A 39 7.32 13.33 -7.08
N ILE A 40 6.78 14.54 -7.22
CA ILE A 40 6.25 15.32 -6.10
C ILE A 40 5.03 14.61 -5.52
N GLY A 41 4.06 14.24 -6.34
CA GLY A 41 2.83 13.61 -5.86
C GLY A 41 3.05 12.20 -5.31
N LEU A 42 4.02 11.47 -5.88
CA LEU A 42 4.54 10.25 -5.26
C LEU A 42 5.04 10.55 -3.85
N GLY A 43 5.98 11.48 -3.68
CA GLY A 43 6.60 11.79 -2.39
C GLY A 43 5.61 12.28 -1.32
N GLU A 44 4.76 13.24 -1.68
CA GLU A 44 3.76 13.86 -0.79
C GLU A 44 2.63 12.91 -0.40
N GLY A 45 2.15 12.09 -1.33
CA GLY A 45 1.04 11.17 -1.08
C GLY A 45 1.46 9.82 -0.48
N TRP A 46 2.77 9.52 -0.43
CA TRP A 46 3.28 8.22 0.05
C TRP A 46 3.18 8.16 1.58
N PRO A 47 2.29 7.31 2.13
CA PRO A 47 2.05 7.30 3.57
C PRO A 47 3.31 7.00 4.38
N ALA A 48 3.67 7.92 5.26
CA ALA A 48 4.70 7.73 6.27
C ALA A 48 4.05 7.22 7.56
N ARG A 49 4.58 6.13 8.13
CA ARG A 49 4.11 5.58 9.42
C ARG A 49 4.79 6.25 10.60
N GLN A 50 6.10 6.38 10.49
CA GLN A 50 7.02 7.04 11.41
C GLN A 50 8.14 7.62 10.56
N ALA A 51 9.04 8.40 11.18
CA ALA A 51 10.11 8.99 10.42
C ALA A 51 10.96 7.97 9.64
N GLY A 52 11.05 8.17 8.33
CA GLY A 52 11.83 7.31 7.43
C GLY A 52 11.23 5.93 7.13
N THR A 53 10.02 5.60 7.59
CA THR A 53 9.37 4.31 7.26
C THR A 53 8.12 4.53 6.41
N LYS A 54 8.26 4.26 5.11
CA LYS A 54 7.15 4.18 4.17
C LYS A 54 6.80 2.73 3.89
N MET A 55 5.59 2.31 4.29
CA MET A 55 5.12 0.93 4.14
C MET A 55 4.53 0.74 2.75
N SER A 56 5.23 0.01 1.90
CA SER A 56 4.80 -0.21 0.52
C SER A 56 5.32 -1.52 -0.04
N ALA A 57 4.61 -2.02 -1.05
CA ALA A 57 4.97 -3.23 -1.77
C ALA A 57 4.62 -3.05 -3.25
N THR A 58 5.41 -3.68 -4.11
CA THR A 58 5.12 -3.75 -5.54
C THR A 58 4.50 -5.10 -5.87
N VAL A 59 3.34 -5.09 -6.52
CA VAL A 59 2.62 -6.30 -6.96
C VAL A 59 2.22 -6.11 -8.41
N ASP A 60 2.58 -7.07 -9.26
CA ASP A 60 2.27 -7.07 -10.70
C ASP A 60 2.64 -5.75 -11.42
N GLY A 61 3.75 -5.13 -10.99
CA GLY A 61 4.26 -3.90 -11.57
C GLY A 61 3.65 -2.61 -11.02
N GLU A 62 2.66 -2.71 -10.12
CA GLU A 62 1.98 -1.57 -9.48
C GLU A 62 2.53 -1.35 -8.05
N LEU A 63 2.62 -0.08 -7.63
CA LEU A 63 3.11 0.30 -6.31
C LEU A 63 1.94 0.55 -5.37
N TYR A 64 1.89 -0.21 -4.28
CA TYR A 64 0.88 -0.08 -3.23
C TYR A 64 1.49 0.41 -1.93
N ALA A 65 0.73 1.18 -1.17
CA ALA A 65 1.10 1.61 0.17
C ALA A 65 -0.04 1.41 1.15
N LEU A 66 0.34 1.12 2.40
CA LEU A 66 -0.58 1.03 3.52
C LEU A 66 -0.58 2.39 4.23
N ASP A 67 -1.71 3.08 4.15
CA ASP A 67 -1.97 4.33 4.86
C ASP A 67 -2.68 4.01 6.19
N PRO A 68 -2.03 4.16 7.35
CA PRO A 68 -2.69 3.89 8.62
C PRO A 68 -3.83 4.87 8.94
N SER A 69 -3.89 6.05 8.29
CA SER A 69 -4.79 7.17 8.62
C SER A 69 -4.76 7.60 10.10
N SER A 70 -5.17 8.83 10.39
CA SER A 70 -5.21 9.37 11.76
C SER A 70 -6.50 9.05 12.51
N SER A 71 -7.43 8.30 11.90
CA SER A 71 -8.67 7.87 12.54
C SER A 71 -8.53 6.43 13.04
N PRO A 72 -9.03 6.13 14.25
CA PRO A 72 -8.76 4.87 14.96
C PRO A 72 -9.21 3.59 14.25
N ASP A 73 -9.99 3.63 13.16
CA ASP A 73 -10.60 2.42 12.59
C ASP A 73 -10.46 2.22 11.07
N ASN A 74 -9.72 3.07 10.34
CA ASN A 74 -9.80 3.09 8.87
C ASN A 74 -8.44 3.20 8.16
N ALA A 75 -7.53 2.26 8.41
CA ALA A 75 -6.37 2.12 7.53
C ALA A 75 -6.84 1.86 6.08
N LYS A 76 -6.07 2.33 5.10
CA LYS A 76 -6.40 2.26 3.66
C LYS A 76 -5.24 1.70 2.88
N ILE A 77 -5.53 0.97 1.80
CA ILE A 77 -4.53 0.68 0.77
C ILE A 77 -4.68 1.71 -0.34
N LYS A 78 -3.56 2.31 -0.72
CA LYS A 78 -3.44 3.19 -1.88
C LYS A 78 -2.58 2.53 -2.95
N VAL A 79 -2.90 2.80 -4.21
CA VAL A 79 -2.06 2.50 -5.37
C VAL A 79 -1.56 3.80 -5.98
N TYR A 80 -0.31 3.84 -6.43
CA TYR A 80 0.25 5.01 -7.08
C TYR A 80 -0.03 4.98 -8.60
N ASP A 81 -0.72 6.00 -9.10
CA ASP A 81 -0.92 6.26 -10.52
C ASP A 81 0.28 7.04 -11.08
N TYR A 82 1.15 6.32 -11.79
CA TYR A 82 2.37 6.88 -12.36
C TYR A 82 2.11 8.01 -13.38
N LEU A 83 0.99 7.96 -14.12
CA LEU A 83 0.71 8.98 -15.15
C LEU A 83 0.14 10.26 -14.54
N ALA A 84 -0.66 10.12 -13.49
CA ALA A 84 -1.22 11.25 -12.76
C ALA A 84 -0.27 11.84 -11.72
N ASP A 85 0.82 11.13 -11.38
CA ASP A 85 1.67 11.43 -10.22
C ASP A 85 0.83 11.58 -8.95
N ASP A 86 -0.05 10.60 -8.67
CA ASP A 86 -0.99 10.69 -7.55
C ASP A 86 -1.33 9.32 -6.95
N TRP A 87 -1.80 9.29 -5.71
CA TRP A 87 -2.19 8.08 -4.99
C TRP A 87 -3.70 7.92 -4.93
N LYS A 88 -4.20 6.76 -5.37
CA LYS A 88 -5.64 6.42 -5.36
C LYS A 88 -5.93 5.36 -4.30
N VAL A 89 -6.99 5.56 -3.53
CA VAL A 89 -7.46 4.56 -2.56
C VAL A 89 -8.10 3.39 -3.31
N VAL A 90 -7.70 2.16 -2.98
CA VAL A 90 -8.19 0.92 -3.62
C VAL A 90 -8.78 -0.08 -2.64
N ALA A 91 -8.52 0.08 -1.35
CA ALA A 91 -9.21 -0.65 -0.29
C ALA A 91 -9.28 0.23 0.97
N GLU A 92 -10.43 0.18 1.65
CA GLU A 92 -10.67 0.88 2.90
C GLU A 92 -10.99 -0.15 4.00
N ASP A 93 -11.16 0.35 5.23
CA ASP A 93 -11.61 -0.41 6.39
C ASP A 93 -10.80 -1.68 6.65
N ILE A 94 -9.48 -1.55 6.51
CA ILE A 94 -8.58 -2.64 6.86
C ILE A 94 -8.71 -2.88 8.36
N PRO A 95 -9.01 -4.10 8.82
CA PRO A 95 -9.13 -4.43 10.24
C PRO A 95 -7.74 -4.44 10.89
N VAL A 96 -7.19 -3.25 11.05
CA VAL A 96 -5.92 -2.91 11.65
C VAL A 96 -6.29 -2.36 13.02
N PRO A 97 -6.08 -3.11 14.11
CA PRO A 97 -6.51 -2.64 15.41
C PRO A 97 -5.90 -1.27 15.77
N ASP A 98 -6.72 -0.40 16.37
CA ASP A 98 -6.26 0.90 16.88
C ASP A 98 -5.21 0.67 17.96
N PHE A 99 -4.00 1.16 17.75
CA PHE A 99 -2.96 1.09 18.76
C PHE A 99 -2.34 2.46 18.94
N THR A 100 -2.86 3.15 19.95
CA THR A 100 -2.42 4.46 20.41
C THR A 100 -1.05 4.43 21.11
N GLU A 101 -0.46 3.25 21.36
CA GLU A 101 0.80 3.12 22.09
C GLU A 101 1.79 2.15 21.42
N SER A 102 2.77 2.73 20.73
CA SER A 102 4.17 2.30 20.59
C SER A 102 4.56 0.91 20.04
N GLU A 103 3.71 -0.11 19.93
CA GLU A 103 4.20 -1.50 19.73
C GLU A 103 3.64 -2.30 18.54
N SER A 104 2.77 -1.76 17.69
CA SER A 104 2.05 -2.60 16.72
C SER A 104 2.55 -2.43 15.29
N PRO A 105 3.28 -3.41 14.71
CA PRO A 105 3.97 -3.24 13.44
C PRO A 105 3.25 -3.97 12.33
N TYR A 106 2.35 -3.25 11.67
CA TYR A 106 1.76 -3.72 10.44
C TYR A 106 2.83 -3.76 9.34
N LEU A 107 2.82 -4.78 8.51
CA LEU A 107 3.66 -4.84 7.31
C LEU A 107 2.78 -5.06 6.09
N LEU A 108 3.13 -4.43 4.98
CA LEU A 108 2.54 -4.71 3.67
C LEU A 108 3.50 -5.56 2.86
N ALA A 109 3.01 -6.64 2.26
CA ALA A 109 3.81 -7.54 1.45
C ALA A 109 3.05 -7.97 0.18
N GLY A 110 3.78 -8.09 -0.92
CA GLY A 110 3.30 -8.71 -2.15
C GLY A 110 3.74 -10.17 -2.20
N PHE A 111 2.79 -11.12 -2.30
CA PHE A 111 3.09 -12.55 -2.39
C PHE A 111 2.12 -13.22 -3.38
N LEU A 112 2.65 -13.94 -4.37
CA LEU A 112 1.87 -14.63 -5.41
C LEU A 112 0.84 -13.74 -6.13
N GLY A 113 1.26 -12.55 -6.57
CA GLY A 113 0.39 -11.58 -7.26
C GLY A 113 -0.70 -10.96 -6.38
N LYS A 114 -0.59 -11.11 -5.06
CA LYS A 114 -1.59 -10.64 -4.09
C LYS A 114 -0.95 -9.81 -2.99
N LEU A 115 -1.70 -8.83 -2.52
CA LEU A 115 -1.31 -8.03 -1.37
C LEU A 115 -1.73 -8.69 -0.07
N HIS A 116 -0.87 -8.56 0.93
CA HIS A 116 -1.07 -9.07 2.27
C HIS A 116 -0.68 -8.03 3.30
N VAL A 117 -1.51 -7.89 4.33
CA VAL A 117 -1.21 -7.11 5.53
C VAL A 117 -0.90 -8.09 6.65
N ILE A 118 0.28 -7.94 7.25
CA ILE A 118 0.71 -8.73 8.39
C ILE A 118 0.49 -7.87 9.63
N THR A 119 -0.34 -8.33 10.55
CA THR A 119 -0.69 -7.59 11.78
C THR A 119 -0.17 -8.34 13.00
N LYS A 120 0.03 -7.62 14.10
CA LYS A 120 0.25 -8.21 15.43
C LYS A 120 -0.76 -7.58 16.40
N ASP A 121 -1.56 -8.41 17.05
CA ASP A 121 -2.58 -7.96 18.01
C ASP A 121 -2.02 -7.73 19.42
N ALA A 122 -2.83 -7.17 20.32
CA ALA A 122 -2.48 -6.95 21.73
C ALA A 122 -2.16 -8.25 22.48
N ASN A 123 -2.72 -9.38 22.03
CA ASN A 123 -2.43 -10.71 22.56
C ASN A 123 -1.15 -11.31 21.96
N ARG A 124 -0.41 -10.52 21.16
CA ARG A 124 0.84 -10.88 20.49
C ARG A 124 0.68 -12.04 19.49
N ASN A 125 -0.50 -12.17 18.92
CA ASN A 125 -0.73 -13.04 17.77
C ASN A 125 -0.44 -12.29 16.49
N ILE A 126 0.26 -12.95 15.58
CA ILE A 126 0.46 -12.49 14.22
C ILE A 126 -0.67 -13.04 13.36
N ALA A 127 -1.29 -12.19 12.54
CA ALA A 127 -2.22 -12.60 11.50
C ALA A 127 -1.74 -12.11 10.13
N VAL A 128 -2.01 -12.91 9.09
CA VAL A 128 -1.78 -12.53 7.70
C VAL A 128 -3.13 -12.39 7.03
N LEU A 129 -3.46 -11.16 6.66
CA LEU A 129 -4.68 -10.81 5.96
C LEU A 129 -4.36 -10.64 4.48
N GLN A 130 -5.04 -11.39 3.63
CA GLN A 130 -5.00 -11.22 2.19
C GLN A 130 -6.12 -10.25 1.78
N VAL A 131 -5.78 -9.27 0.94
CA VAL A 131 -6.78 -8.38 0.33
C VAL A 131 -7.16 -8.87 -1.06
N TYR A 132 -8.44 -8.73 -1.40
CA TYR A 132 -8.90 -8.81 -2.78
C TYR A 132 -8.99 -7.39 -3.34
N VAL A 133 -7.91 -6.91 -3.98
CA VAL A 133 -7.97 -5.65 -4.72
C VAL A 133 -8.61 -5.96 -6.08
N GLN A 134 -9.81 -5.44 -6.31
CA GLN A 134 -10.47 -5.60 -7.60
C GLN A 134 -9.61 -4.91 -8.65
N ASN A 135 -9.27 -5.66 -9.71
CA ASN A 135 -8.34 -5.19 -10.75
C ASN A 135 -8.80 -3.86 -11.35
N HIS A 136 -8.22 -2.74 -10.90
CA HIS A 136 -8.35 -1.43 -11.54
C HIS A 136 -7.70 -1.39 -12.94
N VAL A 137 -7.02 -2.47 -13.32
CA VAL A 137 -6.28 -2.66 -14.58
C VAL A 137 -7.18 -2.54 -15.81
N ALA A 138 -8.48 -2.87 -15.72
CA ALA A 138 -9.40 -2.73 -16.86
C ALA A 138 -9.76 -1.26 -17.14
N SER A 139 -10.05 -0.46 -16.11
CA SER A 139 -10.52 0.93 -16.32
C SER A 139 -9.44 1.89 -16.80
N ILE A 140 -8.16 1.64 -16.48
CA ILE A 140 -7.07 2.54 -16.89
C ILE A 140 -6.66 2.27 -18.35
N SER A 141 -6.75 1.03 -18.82
CA SER A 141 -6.52 0.68 -20.23
C SER A 141 -7.67 1.11 -21.14
N GLU A 142 -8.91 1.06 -20.67
CA GLU A 142 -10.10 1.43 -21.47
C GLU A 142 -10.27 2.95 -21.66
N ALA A 143 -9.69 3.77 -20.77
CA ALA A 143 -9.74 5.23 -20.90
C ALA A 143 -8.95 5.78 -22.10
N SER A 144 -8.07 4.97 -22.71
CA SER A 144 -7.31 5.36 -23.91
C SER A 144 -8.04 5.07 -25.23
N SER A 145 -9.22 4.46 -25.19
CA SER A 145 -9.94 4.09 -26.41
C SER A 145 -11.45 4.01 -26.20
N SER A 146 -12.13 5.14 -26.08
CA SER A 146 -13.49 5.27 -26.64
C SER A 146 -13.85 6.73 -26.90
N SER A 147 -14.13 7.02 -28.18
CA SER A 147 -14.76 8.26 -28.61
C SER A 147 -16.18 7.93 -29.08
N LEU A 148 -17.12 8.66 -28.47
CA LEU A 148 -18.47 9.05 -28.89
C LEU A 148 -19.58 7.98 -29.13
N VAL A 149 -20.73 8.31 -28.50
CA VAL A 149 -22.17 8.03 -28.74
C VAL A 149 -22.86 6.73 -28.25
N ASP A 150 -23.49 6.86 -27.05
CA ASP A 150 -24.95 6.79 -26.73
C ASP A 150 -25.75 5.45 -26.69
N PRO A 151 -26.88 5.37 -25.92
CA PRO A 151 -26.95 4.54 -24.71
C PRO A 151 -28.11 3.49 -24.68
N ILE A 152 -28.22 2.80 -23.53
CA ILE A 152 -29.34 1.99 -22.99
C ILE A 152 -29.17 0.47 -23.19
N GLU A 153 -28.96 -0.28 -22.09
CA GLU A 153 -29.94 -1.22 -21.54
C GLU A 153 -29.47 -1.81 -20.20
N HIS A 154 -30.45 -2.10 -19.35
CA HIS A 154 -30.35 -2.61 -17.99
C HIS A 154 -29.50 -3.87 -17.89
N ALA A 155 -28.37 -3.78 -17.18
CA ALA A 155 -27.79 -4.91 -16.50
C ALA A 155 -27.97 -4.69 -15.00
N GLU A 156 -28.86 -5.46 -14.39
CA GLU A 156 -28.99 -5.55 -12.95
C GLU A 156 -27.61 -5.85 -12.37
N ARG A 157 -27.03 -4.85 -11.69
CA ARG A 157 -25.84 -5.09 -10.86
C ARG A 157 -26.26 -6.13 -9.82
N PRO A 158 -25.58 -7.27 -9.73
CA PRO A 158 -25.81 -8.17 -8.61
C PRO A 158 -25.58 -7.34 -7.34
N THR A 159 -26.54 -7.39 -6.42
CA THR A 159 -26.41 -6.81 -5.10
C THR A 159 -25.14 -7.38 -4.49
N GLU A 160 -24.07 -6.58 -4.47
CA GLU A 160 -22.82 -6.87 -3.79
C GLU A 160 -23.16 -6.99 -2.31
N SER A 161 -23.46 -8.23 -1.88
CA SER A 161 -23.21 -8.61 -0.50
C SER A 161 -21.73 -8.40 -0.31
N GLU A 162 -21.37 -7.24 0.26
CA GLU A 162 -20.15 -6.95 1.02
C GLU A 162 -19.19 -8.14 0.97
N LEU A 163 -18.44 -8.25 -0.13
CA LEU A 163 -17.40 -9.27 -0.21
C LEU A 163 -16.46 -8.87 0.90
N ASP A 164 -16.27 -9.74 1.91
CA ASP A 164 -15.23 -9.58 2.90
C ASP A 164 -13.92 -9.35 2.14
N LEU A 165 -13.55 -8.07 1.95
CA LEU A 165 -12.39 -7.59 1.18
C LEU A 165 -11.09 -8.22 1.72
N TRP A 166 -11.17 -8.72 2.95
CA TRP A 166 -10.10 -9.23 3.78
C TRP A 166 -10.35 -10.66 4.16
N LYS A 167 -9.40 -11.52 3.85
CA LYS A 167 -9.39 -12.92 4.31
C LYS A 167 -8.17 -13.17 5.18
N VAL A 168 -8.37 -13.63 6.41
CA VAL A 168 -7.27 -14.15 7.23
C VAL A 168 -6.84 -15.49 6.66
N ILE A 169 -5.59 -15.60 6.22
CA ILE A 169 -5.04 -16.82 5.60
C ILE A 169 -4.08 -17.58 6.51
N ALA A 170 -3.55 -16.93 7.55
CA ALA A 170 -2.67 -17.55 8.53
C ALA A 170 -2.71 -16.79 9.86
N THR A 171 -2.54 -17.53 10.96
CA THR A 171 -2.34 -16.96 12.30
C THR A 171 -1.25 -17.73 13.03
N ARG A 172 -0.53 -17.03 13.91
CA ARG A 172 0.53 -17.62 14.74
C ARG A 172 0.67 -16.83 16.04
N SER A 173 0.73 -17.53 17.18
CA SER A 173 1.15 -16.90 18.43
C SER A 173 2.67 -16.65 18.42
N ALA A 174 3.08 -15.41 18.70
CA ALA A 174 4.51 -15.04 18.75
C ALA A 174 4.77 -14.00 19.87
N PRO A 175 4.78 -14.43 21.14
CA PRO A 175 4.80 -13.52 22.29
C PRO A 175 6.04 -12.62 22.39
N ALA A 176 7.16 -13.04 21.82
CA ALA A 176 8.44 -12.32 21.90
C ALA A 176 8.92 -11.76 20.56
N ALA A 177 8.12 -11.86 19.48
CA ALA A 177 8.53 -11.43 18.15
C ALA A 177 8.06 -10.00 17.85
N GLU A 178 8.90 -9.20 17.23
CA GLU A 178 8.55 -7.91 16.65
C GLU A 178 8.51 -8.04 15.12
N LEU A 179 7.55 -7.37 14.49
CA LEU A 179 7.49 -7.25 13.04
C LEU A 179 8.34 -6.04 12.64
N VAL A 180 9.41 -6.28 11.89
CA VAL A 180 10.37 -5.25 11.49
C VAL A 180 10.35 -5.04 9.97
N SER A 181 10.38 -6.15 9.23
CA SER A 181 10.32 -6.16 7.78
C SER A 181 9.75 -7.48 7.27
N CYS A 182 9.30 -7.50 6.02
CA CYS A 182 8.86 -8.71 5.32
C CYS A 182 9.66 -8.83 4.02
N LEU A 183 10.19 -10.03 3.77
CA LEU A 183 10.88 -10.37 2.53
C LEU A 183 10.24 -11.64 1.97
N VAL A 184 9.83 -11.59 0.71
CA VAL A 184 9.42 -12.78 -0.03
C VAL A 184 10.67 -13.40 -0.66
N LEU A 185 10.91 -14.67 -0.35
CA LEU A 185 12.02 -15.44 -0.87
C LEU A 185 11.55 -16.30 -2.04
N ASP A 186 12.30 -16.30 -3.12
CA ASP A 186 12.19 -17.30 -4.18
C ASP A 186 13.01 -18.53 -3.73
N ILE A 187 12.39 -19.71 -3.67
CA ILE A 187 13.00 -20.96 -3.17
C ILE A 187 13.07 -21.98 -4.29
#